data_AF-A0A1M5P7D3-F1
#
_entry.id   AF-A0A1M5P7D3-F1
#
_cell.length_a   1.000
_cell.length_b   1.000
_cell.length_c   1.000
_cell.angle_alpha   90.00
_cell.angle_beta   90.00
_cell.angle_gamma   90.00
#
_symmetry.space_group_name_H-M   'P 1'
#
loop_
_entity.id
_entity.type
_entity.pdbx_description
1 polymer ?
#
loop_
_entity_poly.entity_id
_entity_poly.type
_entity_poly.pdbx_seq_one_letter_code
_entity_poly.pdbx_strand_id
1 'polypeptide(L)' 'MEFTALFLAISIVMLVAWRGSRSLALTLFAATLAGSVATYLHHATDTLKLSF' A
#
# COMPACT_ATOMS: atom_id res chain seq x y z
N MET A 1 -7.53 1.98 -10.49
CA MET A 1 -6.36 1.09 -10.68
C MET A 1 -5.36 1.18 -9.53
N GLU A 2 -5.32 2.30 -8.78
CA GLU A 2 -4.33 2.55 -7.71
C GLU A 2 -4.41 1.55 -6.55
N PHE A 3 -5.60 1.23 -6.04
CA PHE A 3 -5.77 0.23 -4.99
C PHE A 3 -5.30 -1.18 -5.41
N THR A 4 -5.48 -1.55 -6.68
CA THR A 4 -4.97 -2.82 -7.23
C THR A 4 -3.44 -2.84 -7.25
N ALA A 5 -2.80 -1.72 -7.60
CA ALA A 5 -1.34 -1.60 -7.57
C ALA A 5 -0.80 -1.68 -6.13
N LEU A 6 -1.45 -1.02 -5.16
CA LEU A 6 -1.10 -1.13 -3.74
C LEU A 6 -1.25 -2.56 -3.23
N PHE A 7 -2.32 -3.26 -3.60
CA PHE A 7 -2.52 -4.67 -3.25
C PHE A 7 -1.39 -5.56 -3.77
N LEU A 8 -1.01 -5.39 -5.05
CA LEU A 8 0.10 -6.13 -5.63
C LEU A 8 1.43 -5.80 -4.93
N ALA A 9 1.68 -4.52 -4.64
CA ALA A 9 2.88 -4.08 -3.93
C ALA A 9 2.97 -4.74 -2.54
N ILE A 10 1.89 -4.71 -1.75
CA ILE A 10 1.82 -5.37 -0.44
C ILE A 10 2.08 -6.87 -0.56
N SER A 11 1.51 -7.52 -1.58
CA SER A 11 1.75 -8.96 -1.82
C SER A 11 3.24 -9.26 -2.08
N ILE A 12 3.91 -8.41 -2.87
CA ILE A 12 5.36 -8.51 -3.08
C ILE A 12 6.12 -8.29 -1.78
N VAL A 13 5.75 -7.29 -0.96
CA VAL A 13 6.36 -7.06 0.35
C VAL A 13 6.25 -8.30 1.24
N MET A 14 5.10 -8.98 1.26
CA MET A 14 4.93 -10.22 2.04
C MET A 14 5.84 -11.34 1.55
N LEU A 15 5.99 -11.52 0.23
CA LEU A 15 6.92 -12.51 -0.33
C LEU A 15 8.38 -12.19 0.02
N VAL A 16 8.76 -10.92 -0.03
CA VAL A 16 10.10 -10.47 0.37
C VAL A 16 10.30 -10.60 1.88
N ALA A 17 9.26 -10.35 2.69
CA ALA A 17 9.33 -10.56 4.14
C ALA A 17 9.50 -12.05 4.51
N TRP A 18 8.95 -12.97 3.71
CA TRP A 18 9.13 -14.41 3.90
C TRP A 18 10.55 -14.87 3.61
N ARG A 19 11.16 -14.43 2.49
CA ARG A 19 12.44 -14.98 1.98
C ARG A 19 13.64 -14.04 2.01
N GLY A 20 13.41 -12.74 2.19
CA GLY A 20 14.43 -11.71 2.09
C GLY A 20 15.10 -11.36 3.41
N SER A 21 15.99 -10.38 3.38
CA SER A 21 16.61 -9.86 4.59
C SER A 21 15.63 -8.97 5.36
N ARG A 22 15.75 -8.95 6.68
CA ARG A 22 14.93 -8.10 7.56
C ARG A 22 14.99 -6.63 7.16
N SER A 23 16.19 -6.13 6.81
CA SER A 23 16.36 -4.73 6.39
C SER A 23 15.58 -4.43 5.11
N LEU A 24 15.61 -5.32 4.12
CA LEU A 24 14.88 -5.13 2.87
C LEU A 24 13.36 -5.15 3.11
N ALA A 25 12.87 -6.09 3.92
CA ALA A 25 11.46 -6.18 4.26
C ALA A 25 10.95 -4.90 4.94
N LEU A 26 11.71 -4.35 5.89
CA LEU A 26 11.36 -3.11 6.59
C LEU A 26 11.36 -1.89 5.65
N THR A 27 12.37 -1.77 4.78
CA THR A 27 12.44 -0.67 3.82
C THR A 27 11.27 -0.70 2.84
N LEU A 28 10.96 -1.88 2.28
CA LEU A 28 9.85 -2.03 1.35
C LEU A 28 8.50 -1.78 2.04
N PHE A 29 8.33 -2.28 3.27
CA PHE A 29 7.15 -1.99 4.07
C PHE A 29 6.95 -0.48 4.28
N ALA A 30 7.99 0.23 4.70
CA ALA A 30 7.94 1.68 4.89
C ALA A 30 7.55 2.42 3.60
N ALA A 31 8.11 2.01 2.46
CA ALA A 31 7.76 2.59 1.15
C ALA A 31 6.29 2.33 0.79
N THR A 32 5.79 1.10 0.96
CA THR A 32 4.38 0.79 0.70
C THR A 32 3.43 1.51 1.66
N LEU A 33 3.83 1.70 2.92
CA LEU A 33 3.05 2.46 3.91
C LEU A 33 2.94 3.92 3.49
N ALA A 34 4.04 4.56 3.11
CA ALA A 34 4.02 5.93 2.60
C ALA A 34 3.12 6.08 1.36
N GLY A 35 3.21 5.14 0.42
CA GLY A 35 2.31 5.09 -0.75
C GLY A 35 0.85 4.95 -0.36
N SER A 36 0.54 4.09 0.60
CA SER A 36 -0.83 3.87 1.10
C SER A 36 -1.39 5.13 1.77
N VAL A 37 -0.58 5.84 2.56
CA VAL A 37 -0.95 7.13 3.16
C VAL A 37 -1.18 8.19 2.10
N ALA A 38 -0.33 8.28 1.09
CA ALA A 38 -0.51 9.22 -0.02
C ALA A 38 -1.82 8.95 -0.78
N THR A 39 -2.11 7.69 -1.10
CA THR A 39 -3.38 7.29 -1.73
C THR A 39 -4.58 7.58 -0.84
N TYR A 40 -4.48 7.33 0.47
CA TYR A 40 -5.53 7.68 1.41
C TYR A 40 -5.78 9.20 1.41
N LEU A 41 -4.74 10.02 1.52
CA LEU A 41 -4.87 11.49 1.49
C LEU A 41 -5.42 11.99 0.16
N HIS A 42 -5.04 11.35 -0.95
CA HIS A 42 -5.56 11.68 -2.27
C HIS A 42 -7.08 11.50 -2.36
N HIS A 43 -7.58 10.40 -1.80
CA HIS A 43 -9.01 10.08 -1.82
C HIS A 43 -9.77 10.55 -0.58
N ALA A 44 -9.12 11.16 0.42
CA ALA A 44 -9.76 11.54 1.67
C ALA A 44 -10.88 12.57 1.49
N THR A 45 -10.82 13.35 0.41
CA THR A 45 -11.82 14.35 0.05
C THR A 45 -12.83 13.86 -0.97
N ASP A 46 -12.70 12.62 -1.46
CA ASP A 46 -13.62 12.09 -2.44
C ASP A 46 -15.00 11.95 -1.82
N THR A 47 -15.98 12.61 -2.44
CA THR A 47 -17.38 12.49 -2.03
C THR A 47 -17.87 11.08 -2.32
N LEU A 48 -17.98 10.27 -1.26
CA LEU A 48 -18.72 9.02 -1.27
C LEU A 48 -20.19 9.33 -1.56
N LYS A 49 -20.64 9.07 -2.78
CA LYS A 49 -22.08 9.01 -3.09
C LYS A 49 -22.65 7.80 -2.38
N LEU A 50 -23.06 7.99 -1.14
CA LEU A 50 -23.86 7.03 -0.39
C LEU A 50 -25.23 6.96 -1.08
N SER A 51 -25.38 6.01 -2.01
CA SER A 51 -26.68 5.62 -2.54
C SER A 51 -27.40 4.81 -1.47
N PHE A 52 -28.03 5.51 -0.53
CA PHE A 52 -29.12 4.95 0.26
C PHE A 52 -30.44 5.18 -0.48
#